data_AF-A0A924Y882-F1
#
_entry.id   AF-A0A924Y882-F1
#
_cell.length_a   1.000
_cell.length_b   1.000
_cell.length_c   1.000
_cell.angle_alpha   90.00
_cell.angle_beta   90.00
_cell.angle_gamma   90.00
#
_symmetry.space_group_name_H-M   'P 1'
#
loop_
_entity.id
_entity.type
_entity.pdbx_description
1 polymer ?
#
loop_
_entity_poly.entity_id
_entity_poly.type
_entity_poly.pdbx_seq_one_letter_code
_entity_poly.pdbx_strand_id
1 'polypeptide(L)'
;MKSRRRLWINAGLIVYFLALFAPVLWMLSMSFKTNAEILTLRTMFPQQFTLANYGEILSQPIWRESFGNSLAYVLLNTAITLVVSIPAAYAFSRFSFTGDNHLFFWLLTNRMAPEAVFLLPYFQLYSAINLFDTPLAVALAHTLFSIPLAIWILEGFMSG
;
A
#
# COMPACT_ATOMS: atom_id res chain seq x y z
N MET A 1 3.24 40.39 -18.63
CA MET A 1 2.35 39.84 -17.56
C MET A 1 2.29 38.31 -17.48
N LYS A 2 2.17 37.54 -18.59
CA LYS A 2 2.10 36.06 -18.53
C LYS A 2 3.33 35.36 -17.91
N SER A 3 4.53 35.93 -18.07
CA SER A 3 5.79 35.38 -17.50
C SER A 3 5.84 35.43 -15.96
N ARG A 4 5.47 36.56 -15.33
CA ARG A 4 5.39 36.67 -13.86
C ARG A 4 4.38 35.71 -13.25
N ARG A 5 3.22 35.49 -13.88
CA ARG A 5 2.21 34.53 -13.41
C ARG A 5 2.75 33.09 -13.40
N ARG A 6 3.50 32.69 -14.44
CA ARG A 6 4.14 31.37 -14.50
C ARG A 6 5.21 31.19 -13.42
N LEU A 7 5.98 32.24 -13.14
CA LEU A 7 6.97 32.25 -12.06
C LEU A 7 6.35 32.01 -10.69
N TRP A 8 5.24 32.70 -10.36
CA TRP A 8 4.52 32.48 -9.11
C TRP A 8 3.87 31.10 -9.00
N ILE A 9 3.31 30.59 -10.10
CA ILE A 9 2.77 29.22 -10.15
C ILE A 9 3.89 28.21 -9.91
N ASN A 10 5.02 28.34 -10.60
CA ASN A 10 6.16 27.44 -10.43
C ASN A 10 6.73 27.50 -9.01
N ALA A 11 6.87 28.70 -8.43
CA ALA A 11 7.31 28.87 -7.05
C ALA A 11 6.33 28.22 -6.06
N GLY A 12 5.02 28.41 -6.26
CA GLY A 12 3.98 27.75 -5.48
C GLY A 12 4.03 26.23 -5.59
N LEU A 13 4.22 25.69 -6.79
CA LEU A 13 4.38 24.25 -7.02
C LEU A 13 5.63 23.70 -6.33
N ILE A 14 6.77 24.41 -6.38
CA ILE A 14 7.99 24.00 -5.69
C ILE A 14 7.78 23.95 -4.18
N VAL A 15 7.18 24.99 -3.59
CA VAL A 15 6.88 25.02 -2.16
C VAL A 15 5.93 23.89 -1.77
N TYR A 16 4.91 23.64 -2.59
CA TYR A 16 3.98 22.52 -2.39
C TYR A 16 4.69 21.16 -2.43
N PHE A 17 5.55 20.92 -3.43
CA PHE A 17 6.36 19.71 -3.52
C PHE A 17 7.27 19.54 -2.29
N LEU A 18 7.98 20.59 -1.86
CA LEU A 18 8.84 20.53 -0.68
C LEU A 18 8.04 20.22 0.59
N ALA A 19 6.85 20.81 0.74
CA ALA A 19 5.97 20.53 1.87
C ALA A 19 5.49 19.06 1.89
N LEU A 20 5.15 18.49 0.73
CA LEU A 20 4.75 17.08 0.61
C LEU A 20 5.91 16.12 0.94
N PHE A 21 7.12 16.45 0.49
CA PHE A 21 8.30 15.60 0.70
C PHE A 21 8.99 15.83 2.05
N ALA A 22 8.69 16.91 2.77
CA ALA A 22 9.27 17.20 4.07
C ALA A 22 9.29 16.01 5.04
N PRO A 23 8.19 15.26 5.30
CA PRO A 23 8.22 14.10 6.19
C PRO A 23 9.08 12.95 5.65
N VAL A 24 9.14 12.75 4.34
CA VAL A 24 9.97 11.72 3.70
C VAL A 24 11.45 12.06 3.84
N LEU A 25 11.81 13.32 3.60
CA LEU A 25 13.17 13.83 3.78
C LEU A 25 13.59 13.79 5.26
N TRP A 26 12.65 14.04 6.18
CA TRP A 26 12.88 13.88 7.60
C TRP A 26 13.15 12.42 7.97
N MET A 27 12.32 11.49 7.51
CA MET A 27 12.52 10.06 7.74
C MET A 27 13.86 9.57 7.17
N LEU A 28 14.26 10.08 6.00
CA LEU A 28 15.56 9.81 5.41
C LEU A 28 16.71 10.37 6.24
N SER A 29 16.58 11.59 6.78
CA SER A 29 17.58 12.15 7.70
C SER A 29 17.72 11.28 8.97
N MET A 30 16.61 10.79 9.50
CA MET A 30 16.59 9.94 10.70
C MET A 30 17.26 8.58 10.46
N SER A 31 17.20 8.02 9.25
CA SER A 31 17.83 6.72 8.97
C SER A 31 19.36 6.77 9.00
N PHE A 32 19.97 7.96 8.90
CA PHE A 32 21.41 8.19 9.03
C PHE A 32 21.88 8.59 10.44
N LYS A 33 20.97 8.58 11.44
CA LYS A 33 21.27 8.97 12.82
C LYS A 33 21.45 7.77 13.73
N THR A 34 22.12 7.98 14.86
CA THR A 34 22.20 6.99 15.95
C THR A 34 20.91 7.00 16.77
N ASN A 35 20.56 5.87 17.40
CA ASN A 35 19.41 5.78 18.32
C ASN A 35 19.48 6.82 19.45
N ALA A 36 20.70 7.10 19.95
CA ALA A 36 20.91 8.13 20.95
C ALA A 36 20.51 9.52 20.41
N GLU A 37 20.93 9.89 19.21
CA GLU A 37 20.58 11.18 18.59
C GLU A 37 19.06 11.29 18.36
N ILE A 38 18.42 10.22 17.87
CA ILE A 38 16.97 10.16 17.63
C ILE A 38 16.15 10.44 18.90
N LEU A 39 16.59 9.87 20.04
CA LEU A 39 15.86 9.94 21.30
C LEU A 39 16.18 11.19 22.14
N THR A 40 17.36 11.78 21.96
CA THR A 40 17.85 12.85 22.85
C THR A 40 17.92 14.23 22.17
N LEU A 41 18.09 14.29 20.85
CA LEU A 41 18.19 15.53 20.09
C LEU A 41 17.05 15.66 19.07
N ARG A 42 16.42 16.83 19.02
CA ARG A 42 15.51 17.23 17.93
C ARG A 42 16.26 17.96 16.81
N THR A 43 17.23 17.30 16.20
CA THR A 43 17.99 17.85 15.06
C THR A 43 17.27 17.58 13.73
N MET A 44 17.32 18.51 12.78
CA MET A 44 16.82 18.26 11.41
C MET A 44 17.77 17.36 10.60
N PHE A 45 19.08 17.54 10.80
CA PHE A 45 20.13 16.85 10.07
C PHE A 45 20.99 16.00 11.01
N PRO A 46 21.57 14.88 10.55
CA PRO A 46 22.42 14.03 11.37
C PRO A 46 23.66 14.81 11.82
N GLN A 47 23.89 14.87 13.13
CA GLN A 47 25.14 15.39 13.68
C GLN A 47 26.27 14.36 13.55
N GLN A 48 25.91 13.08 13.68
CA GLN A 48 26.82 11.96 13.42
C GLN A 48 26.24 11.10 12.30
N PHE A 49 26.75 11.30 11.10
CA PHE A 49 26.35 10.49 9.95
C PHE A 49 26.80 9.04 10.13
N THR A 50 25.86 8.10 10.07
CA THR A 50 26.14 6.66 10.16
C THR A 50 25.33 5.85 9.16
N LEU A 51 25.93 4.76 8.68
CA LEU A 51 25.27 3.73 7.86
C LEU A 51 25.05 2.43 8.65
N ALA A 52 25.33 2.43 9.95
CA ALA A 52 25.22 1.25 10.81
C ALA A 52 23.81 0.64 10.79
N ASN A 53 22.77 1.48 10.78
CA ASN A 53 21.37 1.04 10.72
C ASN A 53 21.08 0.17 9.49
N TYR A 54 21.64 0.51 8.33
CA TYR A 54 21.48 -0.28 7.11
C TYR A 54 22.25 -1.60 7.19
N GLY A 55 23.46 -1.58 7.74
CA GLY A 55 24.24 -2.80 7.99
C GLY A 55 23.53 -3.76 8.94
N GLU A 56 22.87 -3.24 9.97
CA GLU A 56 22.09 -4.01 10.94
C GLU A 56 20.88 -4.70 10.27
N ILE A 57 20.09 -3.95 9.51
CA ILE A 57 18.91 -4.47 8.80
C ILE A 57 19.30 -5.55 7.79
N LEU A 58 20.41 -5.37 7.07
CA LEU A 58 20.84 -6.32 6.03
C LEU A 58 21.54 -7.57 6.60
N SER A 59 22.16 -7.47 7.77
CA SER A 59 22.89 -8.59 8.38
C SER A 59 21.99 -9.51 9.21
N GLN A 60 21.02 -8.95 9.94
CA GLN A 60 20.16 -9.74 10.81
C GLN A 60 19.19 -10.62 10.00
N PRO A 61 19.10 -11.94 10.29
CA PRO A 61 18.19 -12.84 9.59
C PRO A 61 16.71 -12.44 9.69
N ILE A 62 16.27 -11.95 10.85
CA ILE A 62 14.87 -11.61 11.12
C ILE A 62 14.33 -10.52 10.18
N TRP A 63 15.15 -9.51 9.87
CA TRP A 63 14.79 -8.46 8.94
C TRP A 63 14.74 -8.99 7.51
N ARG A 64 15.72 -9.80 7.10
CA ARG A 64 15.75 -10.42 5.77
C ARG A 64 14.53 -11.32 5.51
N GLU A 65 14.17 -12.15 6.48
CA GLU A 65 12.96 -12.98 6.41
C GLU A 65 11.69 -12.14 6.34
N SER A 66 11.60 -11.07 7.14
CA SER A 66 10.46 -10.15 7.11
C SER A 66 10.29 -9.46 5.75
N PHE A 67 11.40 -9.05 5.11
CA PHE A 67 11.38 -8.53 3.74
C PHE A 67 10.92 -9.58 2.73
N GLY A 68 11.44 -10.81 2.84
CA GLY A 68 11.05 -11.93 1.98
C GLY A 68 9.56 -12.25 2.09
N ASN A 69 9.04 -12.35 3.31
CA ASN A 69 7.62 -12.58 3.58
C ASN A 69 6.76 -11.43 3.05
N SER A 70 7.23 -10.18 3.21
CA SER A 70 6.53 -9.00 2.71
C SER A 70 6.41 -9.01 1.18
N LEU A 71 7.53 -9.28 0.50
CA LEU A 71 7.55 -9.38 -0.95
C LEU A 71 6.68 -10.54 -1.45
N ALA A 72 6.75 -11.70 -0.79
CA ALA A 72 5.97 -12.87 -1.15
C ALA A 72 4.46 -12.61 -1.05
N TYR A 73 3.97 -12.03 0.06
CA TYR A 73 2.53 -11.79 0.18
C TYR A 73 2.04 -10.73 -0.82
N VAL A 74 2.83 -9.67 -1.09
CA VAL A 74 2.43 -8.64 -2.07
C VAL A 74 2.32 -9.23 -3.46
N LEU A 75 3.32 -10.00 -3.90
CA LEU A 75 3.30 -10.66 -5.21
C LEU A 75 2.12 -11.63 -5.35
N LEU A 76 1.86 -12.45 -4.32
CA LEU A 76 0.72 -13.36 -4.29
C LEU A 76 -0.61 -12.61 -4.36
N ASN A 77 -0.79 -11.56 -3.54
CA ASN A 77 -2.01 -10.76 -3.54
C ASN A 77 -2.23 -10.11 -4.92
N THR A 78 -1.19 -9.49 -5.50
CA THR A 78 -1.29 -8.86 -6.82
C THR A 78 -1.64 -9.89 -7.91
N ALA A 79 -0.98 -11.05 -7.92
CA ALA A 79 -1.26 -12.09 -8.91
C ALA A 79 -2.70 -12.60 -8.80
N ILE A 80 -3.15 -12.97 -7.60
CA ILE A 80 -4.52 -13.45 -7.36
C ILE A 80 -5.54 -12.36 -7.74
N THR A 81 -5.29 -11.13 -7.32
CA THR A 81 -6.16 -9.98 -7.62
C THR A 81 -6.31 -9.80 -9.12
N LEU A 82 -5.23 -9.78 -9.89
CA LEU A 82 -5.32 -9.60 -11.34
C LEU A 82 -6.03 -10.77 -12.04
N VAL A 83 -5.72 -12.00 -11.65
CA VAL A 83 -6.34 -13.21 -12.23
C VAL A 83 -7.86 -13.19 -12.05
N VAL A 84 -8.35 -12.71 -10.92
CA VAL A 84 -9.80 -12.63 -10.63
C VAL A 84 -10.43 -11.35 -11.22
N SER A 85 -9.77 -10.21 -11.05
CA SER A 85 -10.34 -8.90 -11.40
C SER A 85 -10.41 -8.65 -12.89
N ILE A 86 -9.47 -9.15 -13.70
CA ILE A 86 -9.48 -8.96 -15.16
C ILE A 86 -10.75 -9.58 -15.81
N PRO A 87 -11.06 -10.88 -15.63
CA PRO A 87 -12.26 -11.46 -16.24
C PRO A 87 -13.54 -10.88 -15.66
N ALA A 88 -13.56 -10.55 -14.36
CA ALA A 88 -14.72 -9.90 -13.74
C ALA A 88 -14.98 -8.51 -14.32
N ALA A 89 -13.95 -7.66 -14.45
CA ALA A 89 -14.07 -6.34 -15.06
C ALA A 89 -14.46 -6.41 -16.55
N TYR A 90 -13.95 -7.39 -17.28
CA TYR A 90 -14.37 -7.64 -18.66
C TYR A 90 -15.85 -8.05 -18.72
N ALA A 91 -16.31 -8.89 -17.79
CA ALA A 91 -17.70 -9.30 -17.72
C ALA A 91 -18.64 -8.10 -17.47
N PHE A 92 -18.30 -7.25 -16.50
CA PHE A 92 -19.07 -6.05 -16.17
C PHE A 92 -19.04 -4.99 -17.27
N SER A 93 -17.94 -4.85 -18.02
CA SER A 93 -17.85 -3.84 -19.09
C SER A 93 -18.53 -4.27 -20.39
N ARG A 94 -18.60 -5.58 -20.69
CA ARG A 94 -19.06 -6.08 -21.99
C ARG A 94 -20.42 -6.77 -22.00
N PHE A 95 -20.86 -7.31 -20.86
CA PHE A 95 -22.14 -8.01 -20.77
C PHE A 95 -23.09 -7.27 -19.84
N SER A 96 -24.34 -7.11 -20.27
CA SER A 96 -25.44 -6.71 -19.39
C SER A 96 -26.17 -7.96 -18.91
N PHE A 97 -26.31 -8.09 -17.60
CA PHE A 97 -27.05 -9.19 -16.97
C PHE A 97 -27.89 -8.68 -15.81
N THR A 98 -28.90 -9.45 -15.42
CA THR A 98 -29.85 -9.02 -14.39
C THR A 98 -29.14 -8.78 -13.06
N GLY A 99 -29.15 -7.53 -12.59
CA GLY A 99 -28.57 -7.13 -11.30
C GLY A 99 -27.08 -6.77 -11.34
N ASP A 100 -26.47 -6.63 -12.52
CA ASP A 100 -25.10 -6.18 -12.74
C ASP A 100 -24.71 -4.94 -11.90
N ASN A 101 -25.53 -3.90 -11.92
CA ASN A 101 -25.33 -2.65 -11.19
C ASN A 101 -25.38 -2.84 -9.67
N HIS A 102 -26.29 -3.69 -9.19
CA HIS A 102 -26.39 -3.99 -7.75
C HIS A 102 -25.20 -4.81 -7.28
N LEU A 103 -24.79 -5.82 -8.06
CA LEU A 103 -23.63 -6.64 -7.75
C LEU A 103 -22.35 -5.81 -7.73
N PHE A 104 -22.19 -4.90 -8.70
CA PHE A 104 -21.05 -3.98 -8.75
C PHE A 104 -21.03 -3.02 -7.55
N PHE A 105 -22.18 -2.47 -7.16
CA PHE A 105 -22.30 -1.64 -5.97
C PHE A 105 -21.95 -2.41 -4.68
N TRP A 106 -22.43 -3.65 -4.55
CA TRP A 106 -22.13 -4.51 -3.40
C TRP A 106 -20.64 -4.84 -3.31
N LEU A 107 -20.01 -5.11 -4.44
CA LEU A 107 -18.58 -5.35 -4.54
C LEU A 107 -17.79 -4.15 -3.98
N LEU A 108 -18.11 -2.94 -4.42
CA LEU A 108 -17.46 -1.71 -3.94
C LEU A 108 -17.70 -1.43 -2.45
N THR A 109 -18.88 -1.77 -1.94
CA THR A 109 -19.24 -1.54 -0.53
C THR A 109 -18.32 -2.33 0.43
N ASN A 110 -17.79 -3.49 0.02
CA ASN A 110 -16.80 -4.23 0.83
C ASN A 110 -15.55 -3.42 1.16
N ARG A 111 -15.16 -2.46 0.30
CA ARG A 111 -14.02 -1.57 0.55
C ARG A 111 -14.29 -0.50 1.61
N MET A 112 -15.56 -0.20 1.88
CA MET A 112 -15.96 0.78 2.89
C MET A 112 -15.99 0.17 4.29
N ALA A 113 -16.01 -1.16 4.40
CA ALA A 113 -15.99 -1.84 5.67
C ALA A 113 -14.59 -1.68 6.33
N PRO A 114 -14.53 -1.37 7.63
CA PRO A 114 -13.27 -1.19 8.32
C PRO A 114 -12.51 -2.53 8.43
N GLU A 115 -11.25 -2.54 7.97
CA GLU A 115 -10.40 -3.73 7.92
C GLU A 115 -10.26 -4.42 9.30
N ALA A 116 -10.21 -3.62 10.37
CA ALA A 116 -10.07 -4.12 11.74
C ALA A 116 -11.20 -5.07 12.19
N VAL A 117 -12.41 -4.92 11.65
CA VAL A 117 -13.56 -5.77 12.02
C VAL A 117 -13.40 -7.21 11.50
N PHE A 118 -12.66 -7.40 10.41
CA PHE A 118 -12.41 -8.72 9.83
C PHE A 118 -11.27 -9.48 10.50
N LEU A 119 -10.50 -8.84 11.38
CA LEU A 119 -9.33 -9.45 12.03
C LEU A 119 -9.70 -10.71 12.82
N LEU A 120 -10.72 -10.63 13.68
CA LEU A 120 -11.14 -11.77 14.51
C LEU A 120 -11.72 -12.92 13.66
N PRO A 121 -12.64 -12.68 12.70
CA PRO A 121 -13.08 -13.71 11.76
C PRO A 121 -11.93 -14.38 10.99
N TYR A 122 -10.98 -13.61 10.47
CA TYR A 122 -9.81 -14.18 9.77
C TYR A 122 -8.93 -15.01 10.69
N PHE A 123 -8.70 -14.54 11.93
CA PHE A 123 -7.96 -15.31 12.91
C PHE A 123 -8.61 -16.67 13.17
N GLN A 124 -9.92 -16.70 13.40
CA GLN A 124 -10.67 -17.93 13.64
C GLN A 124 -10.66 -18.86 12.41
N LEU A 125 -10.93 -18.32 11.23
CA LEU A 125 -10.98 -19.08 9.98
C LEU A 125 -9.61 -19.69 9.65
N TYR A 126 -8.55 -18.87 9.63
CA TYR A 126 -7.22 -19.33 9.25
C TYR A 126 -6.59 -20.24 10.30
N SER A 127 -6.92 -20.07 11.59
CA SER A 127 -6.52 -21.04 12.61
C SER A 127 -7.22 -22.38 12.41
N ALA A 128 -8.51 -22.39 12.08
CA ALA A 128 -9.28 -23.62 11.87
C ALA A 128 -8.76 -24.46 10.70
N ILE A 129 -8.25 -23.81 9.64
CA ILE A 129 -7.71 -24.49 8.45
C ILE A 129 -6.18 -24.61 8.45
N ASN A 130 -5.50 -24.31 9.57
CA ASN A 130 -4.04 -24.33 9.70
C ASN A 130 -3.29 -23.47 8.67
N LEU A 131 -3.90 -22.35 8.27
CA LEU A 131 -3.30 -21.36 7.36
C LEU A 131 -2.73 -20.16 8.11
N PHE A 132 -2.97 -20.07 9.42
CA PHE A 132 -2.50 -18.97 10.27
C PHE A 132 -0.97 -18.80 10.22
N ASP A 133 -0.51 -17.56 10.38
CA ASP A 133 0.92 -17.19 10.37
C ASP A 133 1.67 -17.51 9.06
N THR A 134 0.99 -17.39 7.91
CA THR A 134 1.60 -17.58 6.59
C THR A 134 1.45 -16.35 5.69
N PRO A 135 2.41 -16.08 4.77
CA PRO A 135 2.27 -15.03 3.77
C PRO A 135 1.03 -15.22 2.88
N LEU A 136 0.60 -16.46 2.65
CA LEU A 136 -0.60 -16.79 1.89
C LEU A 136 -1.88 -16.32 2.59
N ALA A 137 -1.98 -16.50 3.92
CA ALA A 137 -3.11 -16.01 4.70
C ALA A 137 -3.27 -14.49 4.59
N VAL A 138 -2.15 -13.77 4.70
CA VAL A 138 -2.10 -12.31 4.57
C VAL A 138 -2.51 -11.90 3.16
N ALA A 139 -1.98 -12.55 2.13
CA ALA A 139 -2.32 -12.28 0.74
C ALA A 139 -3.83 -12.45 0.50
N LEU A 140 -4.41 -13.58 0.91
CA LEU A 140 -5.84 -13.86 0.76
C LEU A 140 -6.71 -12.87 1.53
N ALA A 141 -6.35 -12.48 2.75
CA ALA A 141 -7.10 -11.49 3.52
C ALA A 141 -7.16 -10.13 2.79
N HIS A 142 -6.07 -9.72 2.13
CA HIS A 142 -6.01 -8.46 1.39
C HIS A 142 -6.78 -8.49 0.06
N THR A 143 -7.03 -9.68 -0.51
CA THR A 143 -7.82 -9.80 -1.76
C THR A 143 -9.24 -9.27 -1.58
N LEU A 144 -9.83 -9.35 -0.37
CA LEU A 144 -11.15 -8.81 -0.06
C LEU A 144 -11.27 -7.32 -0.40
N PHE A 145 -10.19 -6.56 -0.22
CA PHE A 145 -10.15 -5.12 -0.50
C PHE A 145 -9.53 -4.80 -1.85
N SER A 146 -8.53 -5.60 -2.27
CA SER A 146 -7.78 -5.38 -3.51
C SER A 146 -8.60 -5.72 -4.75
N ILE A 147 -9.39 -6.79 -4.72
CA ILE A 147 -10.21 -7.25 -5.86
C ILE A 147 -11.31 -6.24 -6.24
N PRO A 148 -12.14 -5.73 -5.31
CA PRO A 148 -13.14 -4.71 -5.64
C PRO A 148 -12.57 -3.47 -6.30
N LEU A 149 -11.45 -2.98 -5.76
CA LEU A 149 -10.77 -1.81 -6.30
C LEU A 149 -10.22 -2.08 -7.71
N ALA A 150 -9.55 -3.22 -7.89
CA ALA A 150 -8.99 -3.59 -9.18
C ALA A 150 -10.09 -3.78 -10.24
N ILE A 151 -11.23 -4.40 -9.89
CA ILE A 151 -12.37 -4.52 -10.80
C ILE A 151 -12.88 -3.14 -11.21
N TRP A 152 -13.05 -2.23 -10.26
CA TRP A 152 -13.56 -0.87 -10.55
C TRP A 152 -12.63 -0.07 -11.47
N ILE A 153 -11.31 -0.12 -11.24
CA ILE A 153 -10.33 0.57 -12.08
C ILE A 153 -10.31 -0.05 -13.49
N LEU A 154 -10.27 -1.39 -13.57
CA LEU A 154 -10.18 -2.10 -14.85
C LEU A 154 -11.47 -1.95 -15.68
N GLU A 155 -12.63 -2.00 -15.04
CA GLU A 155 -13.92 -1.80 -15.70
C GLU A 155 -13.97 -0.39 -16.32
N GLY A 156 -13.64 0.65 -15.55
CA GLY A 156 -13.64 2.03 -16.07
C GLY A 156 -12.64 2.29 -17.21
N PHE A 157 -11.57 1.49 -17.31
CA PHE A 157 -10.66 1.52 -18.46
C PHE A 157 -11.18 0.72 -19.66
N MET A 158 -11.92 -0.37 -19.44
CA MET A 158 -12.45 -1.22 -20.51
C MET A 158 -13.76 -0.72 -21.10
N SER A 159 -14.55 0.05 -20.33
CA SER A 159 -15.81 0.63 -20.77
C SER A 159 -15.65 1.99 -21.45
N GLY A 160 -14.56 2.71 -21.19
CA GLY A 160 -14.15 3.93 -21.90
C GLY A 160 -13.56 3.65 -23.28
#